data_AF-A0A0B7AQD8-F1
#
_entry.id   AF-A0A0B7AQD8-F1
#
_cell.length_a   1.000
_cell.length_b   1.000
_cell.length_c   1.000
_cell.angle_alpha   90.00
_cell.angle_beta   90.00
_cell.angle_gamma   90.00
#
_symmetry.space_group_name_H-M   'P 1'
#
loop_
_entity.id
_entity.type
_entity.pdbx_description
1 polymer ?
#
loop_
_entity_poly.entity_id
_entity_poly.type
_entity_poly.pdbx_seq_one_letter_code
_entity_poly.pdbx_strand_id
1 'polypeptide(L)'
;ITTNLSGFGCFMQEHVMDPKTYGIYIVDRRFKSPDDSVRELAQFMFDFACLSRRQRIIQRNRTERLSELLDWRNLGIYYRKARNQALVKLFGDKAGVDTAADKKDFKLLRPASAPPSPSPTQASTPHVSDTEEDDDTHLFDDEEEADVGIQFIAEKPIEALRVSPQKP
;
A
#
# COMPACT_ATOMS: atom_id res chain seq x y z
N ILE A 1 -9.04 -1.86 -5.68
CA ILE A 1 -8.30 -2.71 -6.65
C ILE A 1 -8.09 -1.91 -7.92
N THR A 2 -6.90 -1.97 -8.54
CA THR A 2 -6.55 -1.34 -9.81
C THR A 2 -5.67 -2.28 -10.64
N THR A 3 -5.09 -1.82 -11.74
CA THR A 3 -4.22 -2.62 -12.62
C THR A 3 -2.91 -1.89 -12.92
N ASN A 4 -1.87 -2.63 -13.32
CA ASN A 4 -0.58 -2.07 -13.77
C ASN A 4 -0.61 -1.46 -15.18
N LEU A 5 -1.81 -1.33 -15.77
CA LEU A 5 -2.05 -0.55 -17.00
C LEU A 5 -2.76 0.77 -16.71
N SER A 6 -3.25 0.98 -15.48
CA SER A 6 -3.87 2.24 -15.09
C SER A 6 -2.80 3.23 -14.63
N GLY A 7 -2.96 4.51 -14.97
CA GLY A 7 -2.04 5.56 -14.51
C GLY A 7 -1.92 5.61 -12.99
N PHE A 8 -3.05 5.44 -12.28
CA PHE A 8 -3.05 5.35 -10.82
C PHE A 8 -2.26 4.14 -10.30
N GLY A 9 -2.45 2.95 -10.88
CA GLY A 9 -1.75 1.75 -10.47
C GLY A 9 -0.24 1.85 -10.69
N CYS A 10 0.18 2.34 -11.86
CA CYS A 10 1.58 2.62 -12.15
C CYS A 10 2.18 3.63 -11.16
N PHE A 11 1.47 4.73 -10.90
CA PHE A 11 1.91 5.76 -9.95
C PHE A 11 2.10 5.20 -8.54
N MET A 12 1.11 4.45 -8.03
CA MET A 12 1.18 3.85 -6.69
C MET A 12 2.29 2.80 -6.58
N GLN A 13 2.55 2.02 -7.63
CA GLN A 13 3.61 1.02 -7.66
C GLN A 13 5.02 1.65 -7.62
N GLU A 14 5.19 2.85 -8.17
CA GLU A 14 6.45 3.58 -8.19
C GLU A 14 6.70 4.35 -6.88
N HIS A 15 5.66 4.88 -6.26
CA HIS A 15 5.77 5.84 -5.15
C HIS A 15 5.48 5.26 -3.76
N VAL A 16 4.79 4.12 -3.67
CA VAL A 16 4.44 3.48 -2.39
C VAL A 16 5.18 2.16 -2.25
N MET A 17 5.98 2.03 -1.20
CA MET A 17 6.59 0.76 -0.84
C MET A 17 5.50 -0.21 -0.35
N ASP A 18 5.38 -1.36 -1.01
CA ASP A 18 4.42 -2.41 -0.68
C ASP A 18 2.94 -1.90 -0.64
N PRO A 19 2.35 -1.53 -1.80
CA PRO A 19 1.01 -0.93 -1.88
C PRO A 19 -0.10 -1.78 -1.25
N LYS A 20 0.06 -3.11 -1.20
CA LYS A 20 -0.90 -4.03 -0.60
C LYS A 20 -1.09 -3.77 0.90
N THR A 21 -0.04 -3.39 1.62
CA THR A 21 -0.15 -3.06 3.07
C THR A 21 -1.00 -1.84 3.36
N TYR A 22 -1.17 -0.97 2.36
CA TYR A 22 -2.04 0.20 2.37
C TYR A 22 -3.42 -0.06 1.73
N GLY A 23 -3.77 -1.32 1.44
CA GLY A 23 -5.05 -1.67 0.80
C GLY A 23 -5.11 -1.36 -0.70
N ILE A 24 -3.96 -1.09 -1.34
CA ILE A 24 -3.88 -0.86 -2.77
C ILE A 24 -3.46 -2.16 -3.46
N TYR A 25 -4.46 -2.85 -4.00
CA TYR A 25 -4.27 -4.09 -4.76
C TYR A 25 -4.15 -3.77 -6.25
N ILE A 26 -3.04 -4.17 -6.87
CA ILE A 26 -2.73 -3.93 -8.27
C ILE A 26 -2.68 -5.29 -8.97
N VAL A 27 -3.66 -5.57 -9.84
CA VAL A 27 -3.70 -6.78 -10.67
C VAL A 27 -2.74 -6.61 -11.85
N ASP A 28 -1.98 -7.66 -12.16
CA ASP A 28 -1.12 -7.66 -13.34
C ASP A 28 -1.95 -7.99 -14.58
N ARG A 29 -2.12 -7.00 -15.45
CA ARG A 29 -2.80 -7.08 -16.75
C ARG A 29 -1.82 -6.89 -17.92
N ARG A 30 -0.54 -6.65 -17.63
CA ARG A 30 0.48 -6.33 -18.64
C ARG A 30 1.35 -7.54 -18.97
N PHE A 31 1.67 -8.37 -17.98
CA PHE A 31 2.62 -9.48 -18.13
C PHE A 31 1.99 -10.86 -17.84
N LYS A 32 0.66 -10.91 -17.66
CA LYS A 32 -0.10 -12.14 -17.44
C LYS A 32 -1.19 -12.35 -18.49
N SER A 33 -1.62 -13.60 -18.66
CA SER A 33 -2.77 -13.92 -19.49
C SER A 33 -4.07 -13.35 -18.88
N PRO A 34 -5.13 -13.12 -19.67
CA PRO A 34 -6.41 -12.64 -19.14
C PRO A 34 -6.98 -13.53 -18.04
N ASP A 35 -6.90 -14.86 -18.20
CA ASP A 35 -7.37 -15.84 -17.22
C ASP A 35 -6.60 -15.76 -15.91
N ASP A 36 -5.28 -15.59 -15.98
CA ASP A 36 -4.46 -15.42 -14.78
C ASP A 36 -4.77 -14.10 -14.05
N SER A 37 -5.02 -13.02 -14.79
CA SER A 37 -5.45 -11.74 -14.20
C SER A 37 -6.82 -11.87 -13.52
N VAL A 38 -7.76 -12.62 -14.12
CA VAL A 38 -9.08 -12.88 -13.53
C VAL A 38 -8.93 -13.69 -12.24
N ARG A 39 -8.07 -14.72 -12.24
CA ARG A 39 -7.79 -15.53 -11.04
C ARG A 39 -7.14 -14.69 -9.93
N GLU A 40 -6.19 -13.83 -10.27
CA GLU A 40 -5.56 -12.90 -9.32
C GLU A 40 -6.58 -11.91 -8.73
N LEU A 41 -7.46 -11.34 -9.56
CA LEU A 41 -8.53 -10.46 -9.10
C LEU A 41 -9.47 -11.20 -8.13
N ALA A 42 -9.89 -12.41 -8.49
CA ALA A 42 -10.76 -13.23 -7.65
C ALA A 42 -10.10 -13.54 -6.31
N GLN A 43 -8.80 -13.86 -6.31
CA GLN A 43 -8.04 -14.10 -5.08
C GLN A 43 -8.02 -12.85 -4.17
N PHE A 44 -7.73 -11.66 -4.71
CA PHE A 44 -7.76 -10.44 -3.90
C PHE A 44 -9.14 -10.15 -3.28
N MET A 45 -10.22 -10.43 -4.00
CA MET A 45 -11.58 -10.26 -3.49
C MET A 45 -11.91 -11.29 -2.40
N PHE A 46 -11.49 -12.55 -2.59
CA PHE A 46 -11.64 -13.61 -1.61
C PHE A 46 -10.88 -13.30 -0.32
N ASP A 47 -9.59 -12.98 -0.42
CA ASP A 47 -8.74 -12.64 0.73
C ASP A 47 -9.32 -11.46 1.52
N PHE A 48 -9.85 -10.45 0.83
CA PHE A 48 -10.47 -9.29 1.46
C PHE A 48 -11.75 -9.67 2.22
N ALA A 49 -12.58 -10.57 1.68
CA ALA A 49 -13.80 -11.03 2.32
C ALA A 49 -13.53 -11.81 3.62
N CYS A 50 -12.39 -12.50 3.68
CA CYS A 50 -11.93 -13.23 4.86
C CYS A 50 -11.37 -12.33 5.98
N LEU A 51 -11.17 -11.03 5.74
CA LEU A 51 -10.64 -10.14 6.77
C LEU A 51 -11.63 -9.93 7.92
N SER A 52 -11.12 -9.90 9.15
CA SER A 52 -11.91 -9.52 10.32
C SER A 52 -12.29 -8.03 10.29
N ARG A 53 -13.29 -7.64 11.10
CA ARG A 53 -13.67 -6.22 11.24
C ARG A 53 -12.48 -5.35 11.66
N ARG A 54 -11.67 -5.81 12.62
CA ARG A 54 -10.47 -5.12 13.11
C ARG A 54 -9.46 -4.92 11.98
N GLN A 55 -9.17 -5.96 11.20
CA GLN A 55 -8.26 -5.88 10.06
C GLN A 55 -8.74 -4.89 8.98
N ARG A 56 -10.03 -4.88 8.65
CA ARG A 56 -10.61 -3.91 7.70
C ARG A 56 -10.49 -2.46 8.19
N ILE A 57 -10.72 -2.20 9.47
CA ILE A 57 -10.55 -0.86 10.05
C ILE A 57 -9.09 -0.41 9.96
N ILE A 58 -8.14 -1.29 10.32
CA ILE A 58 -6.70 -1.00 10.24
C ILE A 58 -6.29 -0.70 8.79
N GLN A 59 -6.71 -1.55 7.84
CA GLN A 59 -6.40 -1.36 6.43
C GLN A 59 -6.98 -0.03 5.92
N ARG A 60 -8.24 0.29 6.22
CA ARG A 60 -8.87 1.57 5.87
C ARG A 60 -8.09 2.77 6.41
N ASN A 61 -7.68 2.73 7.68
CA ASN A 61 -6.88 3.79 8.29
C ASN A 61 -5.49 3.90 7.65
N ARG A 62 -4.90 2.80 7.16
CA ARG A 62 -3.67 2.85 6.36
C ARG A 62 -3.92 3.48 4.99
N THR A 63 -4.98 3.06 4.28
CA THR A 63 -5.33 3.63 2.98
C THR A 63 -5.57 5.13 3.05
N GLU A 64 -6.22 5.61 4.11
CA GLU A 64 -6.50 7.04 4.31
C GLU A 64 -5.22 7.89 4.33
N ARG A 65 -4.12 7.39 4.92
CA ARG A 65 -2.82 8.08 4.94
C ARG A 65 -2.23 8.34 3.55
N LEU A 66 -2.68 7.61 2.52
CA LEU A 66 -2.25 7.85 1.14
C LEU A 66 -2.88 9.12 0.54
N SER A 67 -3.92 9.67 1.17
CA SER A 67 -4.57 10.90 0.69
C SER A 67 -3.59 12.07 0.62
N GLU A 68 -2.70 12.20 1.61
CA GLU A 68 -1.67 13.24 1.63
C GLU A 68 -0.76 13.14 0.40
N LEU A 69 -0.33 11.93 0.03
CA LEU A 69 0.51 11.70 -1.14
C LEU A 69 -0.16 12.17 -2.44
N LEU A 70 -1.47 12.02 -2.53
CA LEU A 70 -2.27 12.34 -3.72
C LEU A 70 -2.76 13.79 -3.77
N ASP A 71 -2.40 14.61 -2.78
CA ASP A 71 -2.72 16.04 -2.76
C ASP A 71 -1.93 16.81 -3.84
N TRP A 72 -2.55 17.83 -4.42
CA TRP A 72 -1.91 18.79 -5.33
C TRP A 72 -0.71 19.50 -4.73
N ARG A 73 -0.64 19.66 -3.41
CA ARG A 73 0.55 20.16 -2.71
C ARG A 73 1.78 19.30 -3.02
N ASN A 74 1.58 18.00 -3.20
CA ASN A 74 2.62 17.03 -3.55
C ASN A 74 2.75 16.86 -5.07
N LEU A 75 1.63 16.64 -5.77
CA LEU A 75 1.65 16.38 -7.23
C LEU A 75 1.95 17.62 -8.08
N GLY A 76 1.76 18.83 -7.55
CA GLY A 76 2.04 20.09 -8.25
C GLY A 76 3.51 20.27 -8.64
N ILE A 77 4.44 19.53 -8.01
CA ILE A 77 5.85 19.57 -8.39
C ILE A 77 6.07 19.14 -9.83
N TYR A 78 5.29 18.18 -10.37
CA TYR A 78 5.48 17.69 -11.73
C TYR A 78 5.14 18.78 -12.77
N TYR A 79 4.17 19.65 -12.47
CA TYR A 79 3.85 20.80 -13.31
C TYR A 79 4.95 21.87 -13.28
N ARG A 80 5.51 22.16 -12.09
CA ARG A 80 6.64 23.08 -11.97
C ARG A 80 7.86 22.57 -12.73
N LYS A 81 8.18 21.27 -12.58
CA LYS A 81 9.25 20.58 -13.33
C LYS A 81 9.04 20.72 -14.84
N ALA A 82 7.84 20.45 -15.35
CA ALA A 82 7.55 20.56 -16.77
C ALA A 82 7.73 22.00 -17.30
N ARG A 83 7.26 23.00 -16.55
CA ARG A 83 7.44 24.43 -16.90
C ARG A 83 8.91 24.83 -16.91
N ASN A 84 9.65 24.43 -15.88
CA ASN A 84 11.09 24.67 -15.75
C ASN A 84 11.85 24.05 -16.92
N GLN A 85 11.53 22.80 -17.29
CA GLN A 85 12.12 22.13 -18.45
C GLN A 85 11.79 22.85 -19.77
N ALA A 86 10.58 23.35 -19.95
CA ALA A 86 10.21 24.11 -21.15
C ALA A 86 11.00 25.43 -21.26
N LEU A 87 11.16 26.16 -20.15
CA LEU A 87 11.95 27.39 -20.10
C LEU A 87 13.43 27.13 -20.41
N VAL A 88 14.02 26.09 -19.83
CA VAL A 88 15.41 25.69 -20.12
C VAL A 88 15.58 25.30 -21.59
N LYS A 89 14.63 24.57 -22.18
CA LYS A 89 14.68 24.22 -23.61
C LYS A 89 14.59 25.44 -24.52
N LEU A 90 13.83 26.47 -24.15
CA LEU A 90 13.61 27.65 -24.96
C LEU A 90 14.72 28.71 -24.80
N PHE A 91 15.23 28.89 -23.58
CA PHE A 91 16.12 30.00 -23.22
C PHE A 91 17.54 29.58 -22.80
N GLY A 92 17.81 28.27 -22.67
CA GLY A 92 19.11 27.74 -22.25
C GLY A 92 19.55 28.32 -20.90
N ASP A 93 20.81 28.72 -20.79
CA ASP A 93 21.43 29.28 -19.58
C ASP A 93 20.78 30.58 -19.09
N LYS A 94 20.02 31.27 -19.96
CA LYS A 94 19.30 32.51 -19.61
C LYS A 94 17.99 32.25 -18.87
N ALA A 95 17.57 30.99 -18.74
CA ALA A 95 16.29 30.65 -18.11
C ALA A 95 16.25 31.02 -16.62
N GLY A 96 17.41 31.14 -15.94
CA GLY A 96 17.47 31.52 -14.52
C GLY A 96 16.71 30.58 -13.59
N VAL A 97 16.57 29.31 -13.98
CA VAL A 97 15.75 28.31 -13.26
C VAL A 97 16.63 27.53 -12.29
N ASP A 98 16.37 27.67 -10.99
CA ASP A 98 16.99 26.84 -9.96
C ASP A 98 16.36 25.45 -9.91
N THR A 99 16.89 24.51 -10.71
CA THR A 99 16.44 23.11 -10.74
C THR A 99 16.84 22.31 -9.49
N ALA A 100 17.62 22.90 -8.56
CA ALA A 100 18.10 22.23 -7.36
C ALA A 100 16.99 21.92 -6.34
N ALA A 101 15.92 22.71 -6.30
CA ALA A 101 14.81 22.57 -5.35
C ALA A 101 13.89 21.36 -5.64
N ASP A 102 14.04 20.71 -6.79
CA ASP A 102 13.11 19.71 -7.32
C ASP A 102 13.47 18.24 -6.95
N LYS A 103 14.52 18.03 -6.14
CA LYS A 103 15.05 16.71 -5.72
C LYS A 103 14.37 16.09 -4.48
N LYS A 104 13.08 16.33 -4.24
CA LYS A 104 12.36 15.57 -3.21
C LYS A 104 11.95 14.22 -3.78
N ASP A 105 12.50 13.13 -3.23
CA ASP A 105 12.10 11.77 -3.55
C ASP A 105 10.78 11.43 -2.83
N PHE A 106 9.77 11.06 -3.61
CA PHE A 106 8.37 10.85 -3.18
C PHE A 106 8.08 9.41 -2.70
N LYS A 107 9.03 8.76 -2.02
CA LYS A 107 8.83 7.38 -1.57
C LYS A 107 8.15 7.33 -0.21
N LEU A 108 6.91 6.87 -0.18
CA LEU A 108 6.23 6.56 1.08
C LEU A 108 6.77 5.23 1.61
N LEU A 109 7.45 5.29 2.75
CA LEU A 109 7.99 4.10 3.44
C LEU A 109 6.85 3.32 4.11
N ARG A 110 7.07 2.01 4.31
CA ARG A 110 6.16 1.12 5.04
C ARG A 110 5.75 1.78 6.36
N PRO A 111 4.46 1.75 6.77
CA PRO A 111 4.04 2.38 8.01
C PRO A 111 4.73 1.65 9.15
N ALA A 112 5.44 2.39 10.01
CA ALA A 112 5.92 1.83 11.27
C ALA A 112 4.71 1.26 12.01
N SER A 113 4.79 -0.02 12.39
CA SER A 113 3.88 -0.62 13.36
C SER A 113 3.79 0.33 14.55
N ALA A 114 2.61 0.87 14.81
CA ALA A 114 2.41 1.87 15.87
C ALA A 114 2.86 1.29 17.23
N PRO A 115 3.42 2.11 18.15
CA PRO A 115 3.65 1.65 19.52
C PRO A 115 2.31 1.21 20.15
N PRO A 116 2.33 0.29 21.13
CA PRO A 116 1.12 -0.17 21.80
C PRO A 116 0.34 1.03 22.35
N SER A 117 -0.97 1.02 22.12
CA SER A 117 -1.86 2.07 22.60
C SER A 117 -1.72 2.19 24.14
N PRO A 118 -1.74 3.41 24.72
CA PRO A 118 -1.65 3.56 26.17
C PRO A 118 -2.77 2.76 26.86
N SER A 119 -2.40 1.99 27.89
CA SER A 119 -3.31 1.14 28.65
C SER A 119 -4.54 1.91 29.14
N PRO A 120 -5.74 1.30 29.14
CA PRO A 120 -6.92 1.95 29.70
C PRO A 120 -6.68 2.23 31.19
N THR A 121 -6.88 3.49 31.59
CA THR A 121 -6.85 3.88 32.99
C THR A 121 -8.08 3.26 33.67
N GLN A 122 -7.88 2.24 34.50
CA GLN A 122 -8.95 1.75 35.38
C GLN A 122 -9.36 2.89 36.32
N ALA A 123 -10.62 3.31 36.22
CA ALA A 123 -11.25 4.16 37.21
C ALA A 123 -11.65 3.29 38.41
N SER A 124 -11.16 3.64 39.60
CA SER A 124 -11.57 3.02 40.86
C SER A 124 -12.97 3.50 41.24
N THR A 125 -13.97 2.64 41.17
CA THR A 125 -15.24 2.83 41.90
C THR A 125 -15.70 1.51 42.51
N PRO A 126 -16.09 1.48 43.80
CA PRO A 126 -16.53 0.27 44.46
C PRO A 126 -17.95 -0.13 44.05
N HIS A 127 -18.16 -1.43 44.09
CA HIS A 127 -19.31 -2.23 43.73
C HIS A 127 -20.60 -1.95 44.54
N VAL A 128 -21.77 -1.87 43.87
CA VAL A 128 -23.07 -2.25 44.46
C VAL A 128 -24.03 -2.83 43.38
N SER A 129 -24.33 -4.13 43.56
CA SER A 129 -25.50 -4.97 43.21
C SER A 129 -26.27 -4.89 41.87
N ASP A 130 -26.30 -6.06 41.22
CA ASP A 130 -27.40 -6.79 40.56
C ASP A 130 -28.30 -6.09 39.51
N THR A 131 -28.07 -6.43 38.23
CA THR A 131 -29.11 -7.05 37.39
C THR A 131 -28.45 -7.77 36.21
N GLU A 132 -28.90 -8.99 35.93
CA GLU A 132 -28.42 -9.86 34.85
C GLU A 132 -28.74 -9.28 33.47
N GLU A 133 -27.76 -9.26 32.56
CA GLU A 133 -27.99 -9.31 31.11
C GLU A 133 -26.71 -9.80 30.40
N ASP A 134 -26.83 -11.01 29.87
CA ASP A 134 -26.19 -11.64 28.71
C ASP A 134 -25.15 -10.80 27.91
N ASP A 135 -23.96 -11.36 27.68
CA ASP A 135 -23.33 -11.57 26.35
C ASP A 135 -21.80 -11.73 26.48
N ASP A 136 -21.31 -12.85 25.95
CA ASP A 136 -19.97 -13.43 26.07
C ASP A 136 -18.81 -12.47 25.73
N THR A 137 -18.27 -11.79 26.74
CA THR A 137 -16.88 -11.33 26.73
C THR A 137 -15.93 -12.49 27.03
N HIS A 138 -15.73 -13.39 26.07
CA HIS A 138 -14.62 -14.32 26.15
C HIS A 138 -13.31 -13.59 25.85
N LEU A 139 -12.54 -13.46 26.93
CA LEU A 139 -11.19 -12.95 27.02
C LEU A 139 -10.28 -13.48 25.90
N PHE A 140 -9.65 -12.52 25.23
CA PHE A 140 -8.22 -12.47 24.90
C PHE A 140 -7.47 -13.80 24.89
N ASP A 141 -7.11 -14.23 23.68
CA ASP A 141 -5.81 -14.84 23.48
C ASP A 141 -4.93 -13.79 22.78
N ASP A 142 -4.23 -12.99 23.59
CA ASP A 142 -3.24 -11.99 23.18
C ASP A 142 -1.88 -12.64 22.83
N GLU A 143 -1.82 -13.97 22.66
CA GLU A 143 -0.56 -14.69 22.37
C GLU A 143 -0.24 -14.83 20.86
N GLU A 144 -1.13 -14.47 19.94
CA GLU A 144 -0.81 -14.47 18.49
C GLU A 144 -0.10 -13.17 18.04
N GLU A 145 0.75 -12.61 18.91
CA GLU A 145 1.74 -11.60 18.57
C GLU A 145 3.04 -12.22 18.02
N ALA A 146 2.94 -13.39 17.37
CA ALA A 146 4.01 -13.95 16.57
C ALA A 146 3.78 -13.57 15.11
N ASP A 147 4.58 -12.62 14.62
CA ASP A 147 5.04 -12.47 13.23
C ASP A 147 4.37 -13.37 12.18
N VAL A 148 3.09 -13.15 11.88
CA VAL A 148 2.52 -13.56 10.59
C VAL A 148 2.73 -12.39 9.64
N GLY A 149 4.00 -12.05 9.41
CA GLY A 149 4.39 -11.67 8.06
C GLY A 149 3.78 -12.71 7.14
N ILE A 150 2.84 -12.31 6.29
CA ILE A 150 2.20 -13.25 5.36
C ILE A 150 3.33 -13.77 4.47
N GLN A 151 3.92 -14.90 4.85
CA GLN A 151 4.92 -15.61 4.08
C GLN A 151 4.17 -16.29 2.95
N PHE A 152 3.96 -15.54 1.88
CA PHE A 152 3.66 -16.15 0.60
C PHE A 152 4.94 -16.84 0.14
N ILE A 153 4.89 -18.18 0.06
CA ILE A 153 5.91 -18.99 -0.58
C ILE A 153 6.11 -18.43 -1.99
N ALA A 154 7.22 -17.74 -2.19
CA ALA A 154 7.70 -17.44 -3.53
C ALA A 154 8.14 -18.77 -4.12
N GLU A 155 7.26 -19.43 -4.88
CA GLU A 155 7.72 -20.47 -5.80
C GLU A 155 8.81 -19.84 -6.66
N LYS A 156 10.01 -20.43 -6.60
CA LYS A 156 11.15 -19.99 -7.41
C LYS A 156 10.68 -19.89 -8.86
N PRO A 157 11.06 -18.82 -9.60
CA PRO A 157 10.76 -18.76 -11.02
C PRO A 157 11.37 -20.02 -11.66
N ILE A 158 10.52 -20.83 -12.30
CA ILE A 158 10.93 -21.95 -13.12
C ILE A 158 11.98 -21.38 -14.09
N GLU A 159 13.21 -21.90 -14.02
CA GLU A 159 14.27 -21.55 -14.98
C GLU A 159 13.70 -21.74 -16.38
N ALA A 160 13.52 -20.64 -17.10
CA ALA A 160 13.18 -20.69 -18.50
C ALA A 160 14.26 -21.51 -19.21
N LEU A 161 13.87 -22.68 -19.73
CA LEU A 161 14.71 -23.49 -20.60
C LEU A 161 15.30 -22.60 -21.69
N ARG A 162 16.63 -22.42 -21.66
CA ARG A 162 17.37 -21.75 -22.73
C ARG A 162 17.16 -22.53 -24.01
N VAL A 163 16.33 -22.00 -24.91
CA VAL A 163 16.25 -22.48 -26.29
C VAL A 163 17.55 -22.10 -26.98
N SER A 164 18.36 -23.09 -27.35
CA SER A 164 19.56 -22.88 -28.16
C SER A 164 19.18 -22.36 -29.54
N PRO A 165 19.91 -21.40 -30.13
CA PRO A 165 19.63 -20.93 -31.46
C PRO A 165 19.95 -22.05 -32.47
N GLN A 166 18.95 -22.46 -33.24
CA GLN A 166 19.20 -23.29 -34.41
C GLN A 166 19.97 -22.46 -35.42
N LYS A 167 21.13 -22.99 -35.82
CA LYS A 167 22.04 -22.39 -36.79
C LYS A 167 21.44 -22.58 -38.20
N PRO A 168 21.56 -21.59 -39.12
CA PRO A 168 21.23 -21.78 -40.52
C PRO A 168 22.16 -22.79 -41.21
#